data_AF-A0A087SHI3-F1
#
_entry.id   AF-A0A087SHI3-F1
#
_cell.length_a   1.000
_cell.length_b   1.000
_cell.length_c   1.000
_cell.angle_alpha   90.00
_cell.angle_beta   90.00
_cell.angle_gamma   90.00
#
_symmetry.space_group_name_H-M   'P 1'
#
loop_
_entity.id
_entity.type
_entity.pdbx_description
1 polymer ?
#
loop_
_entity_poly.entity_id
_entity_poly.type
_entity_poly.pdbx_seq_one_letter_code
_entity_poly.pdbx_strand_id
1 'polypeptide(L)'
;MKPACHLHDRVNLVLLPIIGSLTVAGLLGYVDTTIVSAIFSVYVAVDLLWVAAIPEAVPSLPSIILVHHVVTLVLLLFPLRYPQFGRYTCWDGLCELNTLFLIARRQWRSLRTPFSVAYWITFFPMRIFLYPYMLVLFYRELQAPQFAWWEMALCCGAQVILIAFNVTLLWLSLASWRKPRHPRGVQPTTRVSRPPKDSLKIEGQSQMPKTRTRRIANAYSTASASAAVRLRTSTKACLP
;
A
#
# COMPACT_ATOMS: atom_id res chain seq x y z
N MET A 1 -2.54 -2.97 10.81
CA MET A 1 -1.77 -2.69 9.58
C MET A 1 -0.30 -2.62 9.97
N LYS A 2 0.63 -2.78 9.02
CA LYS A 2 2.06 -2.68 9.31
C LYS A 2 2.43 -1.25 9.74
N PRO A 3 3.46 -1.04 10.59
CA PRO A 3 3.87 0.30 11.03
C PRO A 3 4.19 1.26 9.87
N ALA A 4 4.90 0.77 8.85
CA ALA A 4 5.22 1.54 7.64
C ALA A 4 3.97 2.08 6.94
N CYS A 5 2.93 1.25 6.83
CA CYS A 5 1.65 1.66 6.25
C CYS A 5 0.91 2.70 7.09
N HIS A 6 0.99 2.64 8.42
CA HIS A 6 0.44 3.70 9.26
C HIS A 6 1.18 5.04 9.10
N LEU A 7 2.50 5.01 8.96
CA LEU A 7 3.29 6.23 8.74
C LEU A 7 2.97 6.86 7.39
N HIS A 8 3.00 6.06 6.32
CA HIS A 8 2.65 6.50 4.96
C HIS A 8 1.25 7.11 4.90
N ASP A 9 0.25 6.43 5.47
CA ASP A 9 -1.13 6.94 5.55
C ASP A 9 -1.20 8.28 6.30
N ARG A 10 -0.47 8.45 7.41
CA ARG A 10 -0.49 9.70 8.19
C ARG A 10 0.12 10.87 7.43
N VAL A 11 1.21 10.65 6.70
CA VAL A 11 1.82 11.67 5.85
C VAL A 11 0.84 12.06 4.74
N ASN A 12 0.23 11.08 4.09
CA ASN A 12 -0.75 11.34 3.03
C ASN A 12 -2.04 11.99 3.53
N LEU A 13 -2.45 11.77 4.78
CA LEU A 13 -3.55 12.52 5.39
C LEU A 13 -3.28 14.03 5.51
N VAL A 14 -2.01 14.46 5.45
CA VAL A 14 -1.62 15.87 5.45
C VAL A 14 -1.35 16.37 4.03
N LEU A 15 -0.65 15.58 3.20
CA LEU A 15 -0.29 15.99 1.85
C LEU A 15 -1.47 15.98 0.87
N LEU A 16 -2.35 14.98 0.93
CA LEU A 16 -3.48 14.88 -0.01
C LEU A 16 -4.47 16.05 0.10
N PRO A 17 -4.84 16.55 1.29
CA PRO A 17 -5.63 17.77 1.38
C PRO A 17 -4.96 18.99 0.74
N ILE A 18 -3.64 19.13 0.85
CA ILE A 18 -2.88 20.23 0.25
C ILE A 18 -2.94 20.11 -1.28
N ILE A 19 -2.61 18.93 -1.81
CA ILE A 19 -2.66 18.66 -3.26
C ILE A 19 -4.09 18.83 -3.79
N GLY A 20 -5.08 18.26 -3.12
CA GLY A 20 -6.49 18.38 -3.49
C GLY A 20 -7.01 19.82 -3.43
N SER A 21 -6.53 20.64 -2.49
CA SER A 21 -6.87 22.07 -2.43
C SER A 21 -6.21 22.84 -3.56
N LEU A 22 -4.95 22.54 -3.90
CA LEU A 22 -4.24 23.15 -5.03
C LEU A 22 -4.90 22.80 -6.36
N THR A 23 -5.37 21.56 -6.55
CA THR A 23 -6.06 21.15 -7.78
C THR A 23 -7.39 21.86 -7.94
N VAL A 24 -8.17 21.99 -6.87
CA VAL A 24 -9.40 22.80 -6.87
C VAL A 24 -9.10 24.28 -7.13
N ALA A 25 -8.10 24.84 -6.47
CA ALA A 25 -7.70 26.24 -6.68
C ALA A 25 -7.22 26.49 -8.12
N GLY A 26 -6.50 25.53 -8.73
CA GLY A 26 -6.10 25.57 -10.12
C GLY A 26 -7.29 25.53 -11.08
N LEU A 27 -8.30 24.69 -10.81
CA LEU A 27 -9.54 24.66 -11.62
C LEU A 27 -10.35 25.95 -11.54
N LEU A 28 -10.32 26.62 -10.39
CA LEU A 28 -11.00 27.90 -10.17
C LEU A 28 -10.18 29.09 -10.70
N GLY A 29 -8.96 28.88 -11.19
CA GLY A 29 -8.08 29.92 -11.71
C GLY A 29 -7.37 30.74 -10.62
N TYR A 30 -7.41 30.31 -9.36
CA TYR A 30 -6.70 30.97 -8.26
C TYR A 30 -5.20 30.64 -8.21
N VAL A 31 -4.80 29.52 -8.79
CA VAL A 31 -3.40 29.07 -8.85
C VAL A 31 -3.07 28.68 -10.28
N ASP A 32 -1.87 29.04 -10.73
CA ASP A 32 -1.37 28.63 -12.03
C ASP A 32 -1.29 27.09 -12.13
N THR A 33 -1.91 26.53 -13.16
CA THR A 33 -2.02 25.07 -13.29
C THR A 33 -0.68 24.39 -13.55
N THR A 34 0.31 25.07 -14.12
CA THR A 34 1.67 24.54 -14.29
C THR A 34 2.38 24.42 -12.95
N ILE A 35 2.18 25.38 -12.04
CA ILE A 35 2.67 25.26 -10.65
C ILE A 35 2.01 24.06 -9.96
N VAL A 36 0.69 23.88 -10.13
CA VAL A 36 -0.03 22.72 -9.60
C VAL A 36 0.56 21.42 -10.16
N SER A 37 0.78 21.34 -11.48
CA SER A 37 1.41 20.18 -12.12
C SER A 37 2.80 19.88 -11.57
N ALA A 38 3.64 20.90 -11.38
CA ALA A 38 5.00 20.71 -10.86
C ALA A 38 4.98 20.17 -9.42
N ILE A 39 4.17 20.77 -8.55
CA ILE A 39 4.03 20.33 -7.15
C ILE A 39 3.48 18.90 -7.11
N PHE A 40 2.47 18.60 -7.93
CA PHE A 40 1.87 17.28 -7.97
C PHE A 40 2.83 16.22 -8.51
N SER A 41 3.62 16.54 -9.55
CA SER A 41 4.70 15.66 -10.03
C SER A 41 5.72 15.35 -8.94
N VAL A 42 6.16 16.35 -8.17
CA VAL A 42 7.11 16.13 -7.07
C VAL A 42 6.50 15.22 -6.01
N TYR A 43 5.24 15.45 -5.64
CA TYR A 43 4.53 14.58 -4.69
C TYR A 43 4.48 13.13 -5.17
N VAL A 44 4.03 12.88 -6.40
CA VAL A 44 3.93 11.51 -6.96
C VAL A 44 5.31 10.87 -7.09
N ALA A 45 6.35 11.63 -7.45
CA ALA A 45 7.72 11.11 -7.56
C ALA A 45 8.28 10.69 -6.20
N VAL A 46 8.07 11.50 -5.15
CA VAL A 46 8.47 11.15 -3.79
C VAL A 46 7.70 9.93 -3.29
N ASP A 47 6.39 9.86 -3.54
CA ASP A 47 5.58 8.70 -3.14
C ASP A 47 5.99 7.43 -3.89
N LEU A 48 6.34 7.54 -5.17
CA LEU A 48 6.88 6.43 -5.97
C LEU A 48 8.17 5.88 -5.35
N LEU A 49 9.12 6.76 -5.03
CA LEU A 49 10.39 6.37 -4.40
C LEU A 49 10.16 5.75 -3.02
N TRP A 50 9.23 6.28 -2.24
CA TRP A 50 8.87 5.73 -0.94
C TRP A 50 8.32 4.31 -1.07
N VAL A 51 7.29 4.10 -1.90
CA VAL A 51 6.68 2.78 -2.09
C VAL A 51 7.66 1.77 -2.71
N ALA A 52 8.57 2.23 -3.57
CA ALA A 52 9.62 1.39 -4.14
C ALA A 52 10.64 0.93 -3.08
N ALA A 53 11.03 1.83 -2.18
CA ALA A 53 11.96 1.52 -1.10
C ALA A 53 11.32 0.69 0.02
N ILE A 54 10.03 0.91 0.31
CA ILE A 54 9.30 0.25 1.40
C ILE A 54 7.94 -0.25 0.88
N PRO A 55 7.90 -1.43 0.23
CA PRO A 55 6.65 -1.98 -0.32
C PRO A 55 5.56 -2.24 0.74
N GLU A 56 5.93 -2.37 2.01
CA GLU A 56 5.01 -2.49 3.15
C GLU A 56 4.27 -1.19 3.51
N ALA A 57 4.64 -0.06 2.90
CA ALA A 57 3.94 1.22 3.07
C ALA A 57 2.50 1.16 2.54
N VAL A 58 2.20 0.25 1.60
CA VAL A 58 0.86 0.07 1.05
C VAL A 58 0.24 -1.26 1.49
N PRO A 59 -1.09 -1.32 1.70
CA PRO A 59 -1.72 -2.49 2.29
C PRO A 59 -1.78 -3.70 1.35
N SER A 60 -1.78 -3.49 0.03
CA SER A 60 -1.90 -4.55 -0.96
C SER A 60 -1.40 -4.10 -2.33
N LEU A 61 -0.80 -5.03 -3.09
CA LEU A 61 -0.41 -4.88 -4.50
C LEU A 61 0.53 -3.68 -4.79
N PRO A 62 1.70 -3.61 -4.11
CA PRO A 62 2.65 -2.51 -4.31
C PRO A 62 3.08 -2.36 -5.77
N SER A 63 3.30 -3.46 -6.49
CA SER A 63 3.70 -3.41 -7.90
C SER A 63 2.69 -2.69 -8.81
N ILE A 64 1.39 -2.83 -8.54
CA ILE A 64 0.35 -2.15 -9.32
C ILE A 64 0.34 -0.65 -9.01
N ILE A 65 0.54 -0.29 -7.75
CA ILE A 65 0.63 1.12 -7.31
C ILE A 65 1.88 1.78 -7.93
N LEU A 66 3.01 1.09 -7.99
CA LEU A 66 4.21 1.59 -8.66
C LEU A 66 3.98 1.86 -10.14
N VAL A 67 3.33 0.94 -10.87
CA VAL A 67 2.96 1.16 -12.28
C VAL A 67 2.04 2.37 -12.42
N HIS A 68 1.04 2.49 -11.56
CA HIS A 68 0.14 3.65 -11.53
C HIS A 68 0.91 4.97 -11.33
N HIS A 69 1.85 5.02 -10.40
CA HIS A 69 2.65 6.22 -10.13
C HIS A 69 3.56 6.58 -11.30
N VAL A 70 4.21 5.60 -11.94
CA VAL A 70 5.01 5.83 -13.14
C VAL A 70 4.15 6.41 -14.27
N VAL A 71 2.99 5.81 -14.51
CA VAL A 71 2.06 6.27 -15.56
C VAL A 71 1.51 7.67 -15.24
N THR A 72 1.16 7.92 -13.98
CA THR A 72 0.69 9.24 -13.52
C THR A 72 1.77 10.29 -13.69
N LEU A 73 3.04 9.98 -13.38
CA LEU A 73 4.15 10.89 -13.64
C LEU A 73 4.32 11.21 -15.12
N VAL A 74 4.25 10.21 -16.00
CA VAL A 74 4.32 10.43 -17.45
C VAL A 74 3.23 11.42 -17.91
N LEU A 75 1.99 11.27 -17.41
CA LEU A 75 0.91 12.21 -17.71
C LEU A 75 1.13 13.59 -17.11
N LEU A 76 1.65 13.70 -15.88
CA LEU A 76 1.90 14.98 -15.22
C LEU A 76 3.06 15.76 -15.86
N LEU A 77 4.01 15.09 -16.52
CA LEU A 77 5.08 15.75 -17.28
C LEU A 77 4.56 16.41 -18.56
N PHE A 78 3.46 15.93 -19.12
CA PHE A 78 2.89 16.48 -20.35
C PHE A 78 2.46 17.96 -20.22
N PRO A 79 1.67 18.37 -19.22
CA PRO A 79 1.28 19.77 -19.03
C PRO A 79 2.43 20.67 -18.56
N LEU A 80 3.53 20.12 -18.04
CA LEU A 80 4.75 20.91 -17.80
C LEU A 80 5.43 21.31 -19.12
N ARG A 81 5.32 20.47 -20.16
CA ARG A 81 5.76 20.81 -21.52
C ARG A 81 4.73 21.64 -22.28
N TYR A 82 3.45 21.35 -22.08
CA TYR A 82 2.33 22.01 -22.75
C TYR A 82 1.33 22.59 -21.72
N PRO A 83 1.61 23.79 -21.17
CA PRO A 83 0.82 24.41 -20.09
C PRO A 83 -0.69 24.49 -20.32
N GLN A 84 -1.14 24.55 -21.58
CA GLN A 84 -2.57 24.56 -21.92
C GLN A 84 -3.32 23.31 -21.46
N PHE A 85 -2.62 22.20 -21.20
CA PHE A 85 -3.20 20.96 -20.66
C PHE A 85 -3.21 20.92 -19.12
N GLY A 86 -2.72 21.96 -18.42
CA GLY A 86 -2.62 21.98 -16.95
C GLY A 86 -3.97 21.80 -16.24
N ARG A 87 -5.08 22.18 -16.88
CA ARG A 87 -6.43 21.91 -16.38
C ARG A 87 -6.70 20.41 -16.21
N TYR A 88 -6.13 19.56 -17.08
CA TYR A 88 -6.28 18.11 -16.99
C TYR A 88 -5.54 17.53 -15.79
N THR A 89 -4.37 18.06 -15.44
CA THR A 89 -3.73 17.71 -14.15
C THR A 89 -4.65 17.99 -12.98
N CYS A 90 -5.33 19.14 -13.00
CA CYS A 90 -6.21 19.50 -11.91
C CYS A 90 -7.45 18.59 -11.85
N TRP A 91 -8.01 18.18 -13.00
CA TRP A 91 -9.07 17.17 -13.06
C TRP A 91 -8.61 15.80 -12.56
N ASP A 92 -7.47 15.29 -13.02
CA ASP A 92 -6.90 14.03 -12.52
C ASP A 92 -6.65 14.12 -11.00
N GLY A 93 -6.14 15.25 -10.53
CA GLY A 93 -5.87 15.50 -9.12
C GLY A 93 -7.11 15.56 -8.22
N LEU A 94 -8.32 15.69 -8.77
CA LEU A 94 -9.55 15.52 -7.99
C LEU A 94 -9.66 14.11 -7.41
N CYS A 95 -9.10 13.10 -8.09
CA CYS A 95 -9.12 11.72 -7.59
C CYS A 95 -8.34 11.55 -6.28
N GLU A 96 -7.45 12.49 -5.93
CA GLU A 96 -6.73 12.49 -4.65
C GLU A 96 -7.63 12.81 -3.46
N LEU A 97 -8.72 13.55 -3.68
CA LEU A 97 -9.77 13.72 -2.65
C LEU A 97 -10.47 12.39 -2.37
N ASN A 98 -10.65 11.56 -3.40
CA ASN A 98 -11.15 10.20 -3.22
C ASN A 98 -10.14 9.32 -2.46
N THR A 99 -8.84 9.43 -2.79
CA THR A 99 -7.75 8.76 -2.04
C THR A 99 -7.72 9.20 -0.58
N LEU A 100 -7.93 10.49 -0.29
CA LEU A 100 -8.01 11.02 1.06
C LEU A 100 -9.10 10.32 1.88
N PHE A 101 -10.32 10.18 1.33
CA PHE A 101 -11.40 9.45 2.02
C PHE A 101 -11.08 7.96 2.22
N LEU A 102 -10.39 7.34 1.25
CA LEU A 102 -9.92 5.96 1.35
C LEU A 102 -8.92 5.76 2.50
N ILE A 103 -7.99 6.70 2.69
CA ILE A 103 -6.99 6.65 3.77
C ILE A 103 -7.65 7.01 5.11
N ALA A 104 -8.47 8.05 5.14
CA ALA A 104 -9.18 8.53 6.33
C ALA A 104 -10.02 7.42 6.99
N ARG A 105 -10.77 6.63 6.20
CA ARG A 105 -11.56 5.51 6.73
C ARG A 105 -10.72 4.36 7.31
N ARG A 106 -9.42 4.26 6.95
CA ARG A 106 -8.49 3.27 7.53
C ARG A 106 -7.94 3.73 8.88
N GLN A 107 -7.63 5.02 9.00
CA GLN A 107 -7.03 5.59 10.20
C GLN A 107 -8.07 5.88 11.30
N TRP A 108 -9.25 6.40 10.93
CA TRP A 108 -10.29 6.77 11.89
C TRP A 108 -11.45 5.78 11.90
N ARG A 109 -11.40 4.82 12.83
CA ARG A 109 -12.45 3.79 12.99
C ARG A 109 -13.83 4.35 13.36
N SER A 110 -13.88 5.41 14.18
CA SER A 110 -15.15 6.05 14.59
C SER A 110 -15.86 6.75 13.42
N LEU A 111 -15.09 7.34 12.50
CA LEU A 111 -15.59 8.04 11.32
C LEU A 111 -15.58 7.17 10.06
N ARG A 112 -15.46 5.85 10.22
CA ARG A 112 -15.35 4.92 9.08
C ARG A 112 -16.57 4.99 8.16
N THR A 113 -17.78 5.07 8.72
CA THR A 113 -19.02 5.12 7.95
C THR A 113 -19.11 6.38 7.07
N PRO A 114 -19.00 7.61 7.61
CA PRO A 114 -19.08 8.81 6.77
C PRO A 114 -17.97 8.86 5.71
N PHE A 115 -16.72 8.51 6.06
CA PHE A 115 -15.65 8.45 5.05
C PHE A 115 -15.85 7.35 4.01
N SER A 116 -16.50 6.24 4.37
CA SER A 116 -16.85 5.21 3.38
C SER A 116 -17.93 5.70 2.41
N VAL A 117 -18.91 6.46 2.88
CA VAL A 117 -19.93 7.08 2.03
C VAL A 117 -19.30 8.11 1.11
N ALA A 118 -18.49 9.04 1.65
CA ALA A 118 -17.78 10.05 0.88
C ALA A 118 -16.86 9.42 -0.17
N TYR A 119 -16.15 8.35 0.18
CA TYR A 119 -15.35 7.57 -0.76
C TYR A 119 -16.21 7.08 -1.94
N TRP A 120 -17.35 6.42 -1.71
CA TRP A 120 -18.14 5.89 -2.82
C TRP A 120 -18.80 6.99 -3.67
N ILE A 121 -19.29 8.05 -3.03
CA ILE A 121 -19.88 9.20 -3.74
C ILE A 121 -18.85 9.83 -4.68
N THR A 122 -17.60 9.95 -4.25
CA THR A 122 -16.53 10.53 -5.09
C THR A 122 -15.91 9.54 -6.06
N PHE A 123 -15.90 8.25 -5.75
CA PHE A 123 -15.26 7.21 -6.55
C PHE A 123 -15.83 7.14 -7.97
N PHE A 124 -17.16 7.07 -8.10
CA PHE A 124 -17.80 6.98 -9.42
C PHE A 124 -17.54 8.19 -10.33
N PRO A 125 -17.88 9.44 -9.93
CA PRO A 125 -17.65 10.60 -10.79
C PRO A 125 -16.18 10.80 -11.12
N MET A 126 -15.29 10.71 -10.12
CA MET A 126 -13.88 11.05 -10.30
C MET A 126 -13.04 9.93 -10.93
N ARG A 127 -13.36 8.64 -10.70
CA ARG A 127 -12.54 7.52 -11.18
C ARG A 127 -13.17 6.72 -12.31
N ILE A 128 -14.50 6.59 -12.34
CA ILE A 128 -15.19 5.78 -13.36
C ILE A 128 -15.65 6.63 -14.54
N PHE A 129 -16.15 7.84 -14.32
CA PHE A 129 -16.65 8.68 -15.41
C PHE A 129 -15.60 9.65 -15.96
N LEU A 130 -14.87 10.33 -15.09
CA LEU A 130 -13.91 11.36 -15.50
C LEU A 130 -12.76 10.80 -16.35
N TYR A 131 -12.20 9.64 -16.01
CA TYR A 131 -11.04 9.08 -16.73
C TYR A 131 -11.35 8.69 -18.18
N PRO A 132 -12.44 7.95 -18.49
CA PRO A 132 -12.87 7.71 -19.87
C PRO A 132 -13.22 8.99 -20.63
N TYR A 133 -13.84 9.97 -19.96
CA TYR A 133 -14.12 11.26 -20.56
C TYR A 133 -12.83 12.00 -20.96
N MET A 134 -11.83 12.03 -20.08
CA MET A 134 -10.52 12.61 -20.35
C MET A 134 -9.77 11.89 -21.46
N LEU A 135 -9.91 10.56 -21.59
CA LEU A 135 -9.34 9.82 -22.73
C LEU A 135 -9.86 10.34 -24.07
N VAL A 136 -11.18 10.56 -24.17
CA VAL A 136 -11.79 11.11 -25.39
C VAL A 136 -11.29 12.53 -25.66
N LEU A 137 -11.14 13.36 -24.63
CA LEU A 137 -10.61 14.72 -24.77
C LEU A 137 -9.16 14.74 -25.23
N PHE A 138 -8.28 13.96 -24.60
CA PHE A 138 -6.88 13.82 -25.02
C PHE A 138 -6.79 13.34 -26.46
N TYR A 139 -7.56 12.31 -26.83
CA TYR A 139 -7.57 11.81 -28.19
C TYR A 139 -7.94 12.90 -29.19
N ARG A 140 -8.99 13.69 -28.90
CA ARG A 140 -9.46 14.76 -29.78
C ARG A 140 -8.45 15.91 -29.89
N GLU A 141 -7.88 16.36 -28.78
CA GLU A 141 -6.99 17.52 -28.75
C GLU A 141 -5.60 17.21 -29.29
N LEU A 142 -5.13 15.97 -29.13
CA LEU A 142 -3.84 15.52 -29.65
C LEU A 142 -3.89 15.04 -31.11
N GLN A 143 -5.05 15.09 -31.78
CA GLN A 143 -5.12 15.00 -33.25
C GLN A 143 -4.53 16.23 -33.95
N ALA A 144 -4.35 17.34 -33.21
CA ALA A 144 -3.93 18.59 -33.82
C ALA A 144 -2.48 18.50 -34.36
N PRO A 145 -2.16 19.11 -35.52
CA PRO A 145 -0.89 18.89 -36.24
C PRO A 145 0.38 19.23 -35.45
N GLN A 146 0.27 20.04 -34.41
CA GLN A 146 1.39 20.44 -33.56
C GLN A 146 1.90 19.33 -32.63
N PHE A 147 1.16 18.24 -32.46
CA PHE A 147 1.54 17.14 -31.57
C PHE A 147 2.08 15.95 -32.35
N ALA A 148 3.12 15.32 -31.83
CA ALA A 148 3.64 14.11 -32.43
C ALA A 148 2.75 12.90 -32.08
N TRP A 149 2.66 11.94 -32.99
CA TRP A 149 1.86 10.72 -32.79
C TRP A 149 2.24 9.96 -31.51
N TRP A 150 3.51 10.00 -31.11
CA TRP A 150 4.01 9.32 -29.90
C TRP A 150 3.56 10.04 -28.62
N GLU A 151 3.36 11.36 -28.64
CA GLU A 151 2.82 12.11 -27.50
C GLU A 151 1.35 11.74 -27.26
N MET A 152 0.59 11.61 -28.35
CA MET A 152 -0.77 11.08 -28.32
C MET A 152 -0.79 9.63 -27.80
N ALA A 153 0.10 8.77 -28.30
CA ALA A 153 0.18 7.38 -27.85
C ALA A 153 0.52 7.28 -26.35
N LEU A 154 1.43 8.12 -25.85
CA LEU A 154 1.78 8.19 -24.44
C LEU A 154 0.60 8.67 -23.58
N CYS A 155 -0.05 9.79 -23.93
CA CYS A 155 -1.15 10.33 -23.12
C CYS A 155 -2.37 9.41 -23.13
N CYS A 156 -2.82 8.97 -24.30
CA CYS A 156 -3.96 8.08 -24.42
C CYS A 156 -3.67 6.70 -23.82
N GLY A 157 -2.47 6.15 -24.05
CA GLY A 157 -2.03 4.88 -23.47
C GLY A 157 -1.95 4.93 -21.96
N ALA A 158 -1.39 6.00 -21.40
CA ALA A 158 -1.37 6.24 -19.96
C ALA A 158 -2.80 6.31 -19.39
N GLN A 159 -3.70 7.04 -20.06
CA GLN A 159 -5.09 7.16 -19.63
C GLN A 159 -5.83 5.82 -19.65
N VAL A 160 -5.60 4.96 -20.67
CA VAL A 160 -6.14 3.59 -20.71
C VAL A 160 -5.64 2.77 -19.52
N ILE A 161 -4.36 2.87 -19.17
CA ILE A 161 -3.80 2.17 -18.00
C ILE A 161 -4.44 2.68 -16.70
N LEU A 162 -4.66 3.98 -16.57
CA LEU A 162 -5.34 4.56 -15.39
C LEU A 162 -6.82 4.12 -15.28
N ILE A 163 -7.52 4.00 -16.42
CA ILE A 163 -8.87 3.42 -16.45
C ILE A 163 -8.84 1.96 -15.96
N ALA A 164 -7.92 1.15 -16.47
CA ALA A 164 -7.76 -0.24 -16.04
C ALA A 164 -7.42 -0.35 -14.55
N PHE A 165 -6.58 0.55 -14.03
CA PHE A 165 -6.28 0.66 -12.61
C PHE A 165 -7.53 0.97 -11.78
N ASN A 166 -8.35 1.95 -12.19
CA ASN A 166 -9.58 2.31 -11.50
C ASN A 166 -10.61 1.16 -11.51
N VAL A 167 -10.74 0.42 -12.62
CA VAL A 167 -11.58 -0.78 -12.70
C VAL A 167 -11.06 -1.88 -11.77
N THR A 168 -9.73 -2.05 -11.69
CA THR A 168 -9.11 -3.01 -10.76
C THR A 168 -9.40 -2.64 -9.31
N LEU A 169 -9.32 -1.36 -8.94
CA LEU A 169 -9.68 -0.89 -7.59
C LEU A 169 -11.16 -1.14 -7.26
N LEU A 170 -12.05 -0.93 -8.23
CA LEU A 170 -13.47 -1.24 -8.08
C LEU A 170 -13.68 -2.73 -7.84
N TRP A 171 -13.06 -3.58 -8.67
CA TRP A 171 -13.13 -5.03 -8.55
C TRP A 171 -12.65 -5.52 -7.18
N LEU A 172 -11.47 -5.06 -6.73
CA LEU A 172 -10.92 -5.41 -5.43
C LEU A 172 -11.82 -4.96 -4.27
N SER A 173 -12.42 -3.77 -4.39
CA SER A 173 -13.37 -3.25 -3.41
C SER A 173 -14.61 -4.14 -3.31
N LEU A 174 -15.20 -4.54 -4.45
CA LEU A 174 -16.38 -5.41 -4.49
C LEU A 174 -16.06 -6.85 -4.05
N ALA A 175 -14.92 -7.40 -4.46
CA ALA A 175 -14.47 -8.73 -4.05
C ALA A 175 -14.28 -8.81 -2.52
N SER A 176 -13.83 -7.72 -1.89
CA SER A 176 -13.71 -7.64 -0.43
C SER A 176 -15.06 -7.69 0.30
N TRP A 177 -16.14 -7.26 -0.34
CA TRP A 177 -17.50 -7.30 0.23
C TRP A 177 -18.10 -8.69 0.20
N ARG A 178 -17.73 -9.50 -0.81
CA ARG A 178 -18.23 -10.87 -0.99
C ARG A 178 -17.62 -11.87 -0.01
N LYS A 179 -16.50 -11.56 0.65
CA LYS A 179 -15.90 -12.46 1.64
C LYS A 179 -16.82 -12.54 2.87
N PRO A 180 -17.33 -13.74 3.25
CA PRO A 180 -18.12 -13.91 4.46
C PRO A 180 -17.32 -13.41 5.65
N ARG A 181 -17.86 -12.44 6.39
CA ARG A 181 -17.29 -12.09 7.69
C ARG A 181 -17.62 -13.25 8.61
N HIS A 182 -16.72 -14.21 8.75
CA HIS A 182 -16.86 -15.23 9.77
C HIS A 182 -17.05 -14.51 11.11
N PRO A 183 -18.17 -14.73 11.83
CA PRO A 183 -18.32 -14.18 13.16
C PRO A 183 -17.12 -14.66 13.97
N ARG A 184 -16.35 -13.73 14.52
CA ARG A 184 -15.26 -14.04 15.44
C ARG A 184 -15.88 -14.92 16.52
N GLY A 185 -15.38 -16.17 16.60
CA GLY A 185 -15.93 -17.19 17.46
C GLY A 185 -16.18 -16.65 18.85
N VAL A 186 -17.41 -16.83 19.31
CA VAL A 186 -17.70 -16.89 20.75
C VAL A 186 -16.75 -17.95 21.28
N GLN A 187 -15.75 -17.54 22.09
CA GLN A 187 -14.98 -18.53 22.85
C GLN A 187 -15.97 -19.27 23.75
N PRO A 188 -16.01 -20.61 23.74
CA PRO A 188 -16.75 -21.33 24.76
C PRO A 188 -16.09 -21.02 26.10
N THR A 189 -16.83 -20.40 26.99
CA THR A 189 -16.48 -20.25 28.40
C THR A 189 -16.47 -21.64 29.05
N THR A 190 -15.40 -22.41 28.88
CA THR A 190 -15.13 -23.58 29.72
C THR A 190 -14.64 -23.09 31.08
N ARG A 191 -15.59 -22.66 31.91
CA ARG A 191 -15.39 -22.49 33.35
C ARG A 191 -15.26 -23.90 33.95
N VAL A 192 -14.05 -24.46 33.93
CA VAL A 192 -13.74 -25.67 34.69
C VAL A 192 -13.65 -25.26 36.17
N SER A 193 -14.71 -25.52 36.91
CA SER A 193 -14.72 -25.47 38.37
C SER A 193 -13.76 -26.54 38.92
N ARG A 194 -12.64 -26.11 39.52
CA ARG A 194 -11.82 -26.99 40.37
C ARG A 194 -12.56 -27.19 41.71
N PRO A 195 -12.72 -28.43 42.22
CA PRO A 195 -13.19 -28.63 43.58
C PRO A 195 -12.05 -28.35 44.59
N PRO A 196 -12.38 -28.02 45.85
CA PRO A 196 -11.38 -27.72 46.88
C PRO A 196 -10.66 -29.00 47.30
N LYS A 197 -9.33 -28.96 47.39
CA LYS A 197 -8.53 -30.00 48.03
C LYS A 197 -8.33 -29.62 49.49
N ASP A 198 -9.22 -30.11 50.35
CA ASP A 198 -8.97 -30.29 51.77
C ASP A 198 -9.64 -31.60 52.21
N SER A 199 -9.00 -32.33 53.14
CA SER A 199 -9.25 -33.71 53.63
C SER A 199 -8.71 -34.83 52.72
N LEU A 200 -7.85 -35.78 53.14
CA LEU A 200 -7.56 -36.35 54.46
C LEU A 200 -6.05 -36.62 54.66
N LYS A 201 -5.69 -36.69 55.94
CA LYS A 201 -4.39 -36.99 56.56
C LYS A 201 -4.56 -38.29 57.35
N ILE A 202 -3.74 -39.34 57.12
CA ILE A 202 -3.33 -40.41 58.09
C ILE A 202 -1.99 -40.97 57.52
N GLU A 203 -0.82 -40.68 58.13
CA GLU A 203 -0.09 -41.55 59.10
C GLU A 203 0.17 -42.97 58.57
N GLY A 204 1.36 -43.56 58.49
CA GLY A 204 2.72 -43.28 58.92
C GLY A 204 3.43 -44.64 58.94
N GLN A 205 4.64 -44.77 58.38
CA GLN A 205 5.53 -45.90 58.69
C GLN A 205 7.00 -45.55 58.39
N SER A 206 7.86 -46.24 59.12
CA SER A 206 9.10 -45.76 59.72
C SER A 206 10.38 -46.21 58.99
N GLN A 207 11.43 -45.36 59.06
CA GLN A 207 12.89 -45.61 59.14
C GLN A 207 13.60 -46.48 58.07
N MET A 208 14.49 -45.92 57.21
CA MET A 208 15.97 -45.68 57.35
C MET A 208 16.77 -46.67 56.44
N PRO A 209 18.08 -46.50 56.12
CA PRO A 209 18.79 -45.35 55.55
C PRO A 209 19.74 -45.69 54.36
N LYS A 210 20.22 -44.63 53.67
CA LYS A 210 21.50 -44.46 52.94
C LYS A 210 21.96 -45.55 51.93
N THR A 211 22.06 -45.18 50.66
CA THR A 211 23.36 -45.27 49.95
C THR A 211 23.46 -44.37 48.72
N ARG A 212 24.63 -43.75 48.63
CA ARG A 212 25.16 -42.87 47.61
C ARG A 212 25.86 -43.74 46.56
N THR A 213 25.35 -43.81 45.33
CA THR A 213 26.14 -44.36 44.22
C THR A 213 26.00 -43.50 42.98
N ARG A 214 27.06 -42.72 42.79
CA ARG A 214 27.42 -41.94 41.61
C ARG A 214 28.28 -42.86 40.76
N ARG A 215 27.85 -43.26 39.54
CA ARG A 215 28.70 -43.43 38.34
C ARG A 215 28.09 -44.32 37.24
N ILE A 216 28.22 -43.79 36.00
CA ILE A 216 28.52 -44.46 34.73
C ILE A 216 27.38 -45.17 33.97
N ALA A 217 26.93 -44.52 32.90
CA ALA A 217 26.96 -45.03 31.52
C ALA A 217 26.75 -43.82 30.57
N ASN A 218 27.83 -43.28 30.00
CA ASN A 218 28.29 -43.50 28.61
C ASN A 218 27.26 -43.07 27.55
N ALA A 219 27.47 -41.96 26.84
CA ALA A 219 28.47 -41.71 25.78
C ALA A 219 27.97 -42.11 24.38
N TYR A 220 27.43 -41.12 23.67
CA TYR A 220 27.56 -40.94 22.22
C TYR A 220 27.73 -39.42 22.01
N SER A 221 28.98 -38.96 21.98
CA SER A 221 29.81 -38.80 20.78
C SER A 221 29.49 -37.53 20.01
N THR A 222 30.17 -36.47 20.44
CA THR A 222 30.51 -35.28 19.66
C THR A 222 31.72 -35.58 18.77
N ALA A 223 31.55 -35.47 17.45
CA ALA A 223 32.56 -35.09 16.44
C ALA A 223 31.85 -35.22 15.08
N SER A 224 31.66 -34.17 14.28
CA SER A 224 32.77 -33.49 13.64
C SER A 224 32.35 -32.08 13.23
N ALA A 225 32.93 -31.09 13.88
CA ALA A 225 33.13 -29.77 13.32
C ALA A 225 34.41 -29.84 12.46
N SER A 226 34.30 -29.66 11.14
CA SER A 226 35.40 -29.23 10.26
C SER A 226 34.90 -29.14 8.81
N ALA A 227 34.42 -27.97 8.39
CA ALA A 227 34.48 -27.52 6.99
C ALA A 227 33.97 -26.06 6.88
N ALA A 228 34.49 -25.18 7.72
CA ALA A 228 34.45 -23.75 7.48
C ALA A 228 35.88 -23.24 7.67
N VAL A 229 36.36 -22.46 6.70
CA VAL A 229 37.64 -21.70 6.64
C VAL A 229 38.74 -22.32 5.73
N ARG A 230 39.14 -21.50 4.73
CA ARG A 230 40.20 -21.62 3.68
C ARG A 230 39.75 -22.35 2.40
N LEU A 231 39.82 -21.81 1.19
CA LEU A 231 40.60 -20.73 0.54
C LEU A 231 39.65 -19.95 -0.41
N ARG A 232 39.55 -18.62 -0.50
CA ARG A 232 40.49 -17.55 -0.91
C ARG A 232 41.25 -17.80 -2.23
N THR A 233 40.98 -16.90 -3.18
CA THR A 233 41.85 -16.33 -4.24
C THR A 233 41.70 -16.81 -5.68
N SER A 234 41.72 -15.79 -6.56
CA SER A 234 42.04 -15.78 -8.00
C SER A 234 41.01 -16.39 -8.97
N THR A 235 40.65 -15.79 -10.10
CA THR A 235 41.37 -14.78 -10.90
C THR A 235 40.41 -14.12 -11.91
N LYS A 236 40.64 -12.83 -12.14
CA LYS A 236 40.31 -12.09 -13.37
C LYS A 236 40.87 -12.81 -14.62
N ALA A 237 40.19 -12.77 -15.77
CA ALA A 237 40.79 -12.55 -17.10
C ALA A 237 39.75 -12.50 -18.26
N CYS A 238 39.87 -11.45 -19.08
CA CYS A 238 39.74 -11.32 -20.55
C CYS A 238 38.53 -11.93 -21.32
N LEU A 239 37.68 -11.13 -21.99
CA LEU A 239 37.81 -10.55 -23.38
C LEU A 239 37.65 -11.61 -24.49
N PRO A 240 37.25 -11.27 -25.74
CA PRO A 240 37.12 -9.95 -26.38
C PRO A 240 35.70 -9.41 -26.57
#